data_AF-A0A0T9QBD7-F1
#
_entry.id   AF-A0A0T9QBD7-F1
#
_cell.length_a   1.000
_cell.length_b   1.000
_cell.length_c   1.000
_cell.angle_alpha   90.00
_cell.angle_beta   90.00
_cell.angle_gamma   90.00
#
_symmetry.space_group_name_H-M   'P 1'
#
loop_
_entity.id
_entity.type
_entity.pdbx_description
1 polymer ?
#
loop_
_entity_poly.entity_id
_entity_poly.type
_entity_poly.pdbx_seq_one_letter_code
_entity_poly.pdbx_strand_id
1 'polypeptide(L)'
;MKRINSKIDLPKEFNLNKYNALSTMSDKDLFRQVYSRQAYLGGVGSYDSSTYFLEYGELLPQPFDSRDPFDEFDMSMPEEYYDFNGGRERLANYQKNIDTSRRITNGYGLHGVTRHQVSFLSESNDTNGSRVGMPLIIDNEEFNEVLESGDENHGLIMARMTDSISMITNEGLLLTVDLTIPDELLVDDFKKLLPIWRKEIGIESVNVPFNNSWDVIRRKIVDYNIIPYIDLMAWSIDSRCTISQGVLAVSLFPSGEKDAFAIAQTIKPFVDKLMNEESLEKFRREISK
;
A
#
# COMPACT_ATOMS: atom_id res chain seq x y z
N MET A 1 -4.51 -29.82 2.77
CA MET A 1 -5.46 -28.77 2.32
C MET A 1 -6.52 -29.44 1.45
N LYS A 2 -7.82 -29.30 1.75
CA LYS A 2 -8.90 -29.93 0.96
C LYS A 2 -8.89 -29.34 -0.46
N ARG A 3 -9.09 -30.16 -1.49
CA ARG A 3 -9.21 -29.69 -2.88
C ARG A 3 -10.65 -29.80 -3.35
N ILE A 4 -11.19 -28.70 -3.86
CA ILE A 4 -12.53 -28.56 -4.42
C ILE A 4 -12.49 -28.90 -5.91
N ASN A 5 -13.15 -30.01 -6.27
CA ASN A 5 -13.17 -30.54 -7.63
C ASN A 5 -14.58 -30.52 -8.26
N SER A 6 -15.60 -30.12 -7.51
CA SER A 6 -16.97 -29.95 -8.01
C SER A 6 -17.51 -28.57 -7.69
N LYS A 7 -18.34 -28.02 -8.58
CA LYS A 7 -19.06 -26.76 -8.35
C LYS A 7 -20.02 -26.85 -7.17
N ILE A 8 -20.53 -28.05 -6.86
CA ILE A 8 -21.44 -28.29 -5.73
C ILE A 8 -20.75 -28.04 -4.38
N ASP A 9 -19.43 -28.19 -4.33
CA ASP A 9 -18.64 -27.99 -3.11
C ASP A 9 -18.21 -26.52 -2.91
N LEU A 10 -18.61 -25.61 -3.81
CA LEU A 10 -18.44 -24.17 -3.62
C LEU A 10 -19.44 -23.63 -2.58
N PRO A 11 -19.14 -22.49 -1.95
CA PRO A 11 -20.06 -21.85 -1.01
C PRO A 11 -21.39 -21.53 -1.70
N LYS A 12 -22.50 -21.82 -1.01
CA LYS A 12 -23.87 -21.61 -1.53
C LYS A 12 -24.17 -20.14 -1.83
N GLU A 13 -23.42 -19.24 -1.20
CA GLU A 13 -23.48 -17.79 -1.35
C GLU A 13 -22.97 -17.34 -2.72
N PHE A 14 -22.06 -18.12 -3.34
CA PHE A 14 -21.51 -17.79 -4.66
C PHE A 14 -22.59 -17.87 -5.74
N ASN A 15 -22.88 -16.73 -6.34
CA ASN A 15 -23.77 -16.61 -7.48
C ASN A 15 -23.23 -15.55 -8.43
N LEU A 16 -22.86 -15.97 -9.66
CA LEU A 16 -22.28 -15.09 -10.66
C LEU A 16 -23.19 -13.89 -11.01
N ASN A 17 -24.52 -14.02 -10.87
CA ASN A 17 -25.45 -12.94 -11.16
C ASN A 17 -25.33 -11.75 -10.19
N LYS A 18 -24.71 -11.93 -9.02
CA LYS A 18 -24.45 -10.84 -8.05
C LYS A 18 -23.36 -9.88 -8.53
N TYR A 19 -22.79 -10.09 -9.70
CA TYR A 19 -21.67 -9.33 -10.26
C TYR A 19 -22.00 -8.69 -11.62
N ASN A 20 -23.27 -8.76 -12.06
CA ASN A 20 -23.67 -8.34 -13.41
C ASN A 20 -23.57 -6.82 -13.63
N ALA A 21 -23.86 -6.01 -12.61
CA ALA A 21 -23.81 -4.56 -12.69
C ALA A 21 -22.39 -3.98 -12.60
N LEU A 22 -21.37 -4.78 -12.23
CA LEU A 22 -19.96 -4.35 -12.26
C LEU A 22 -19.56 -3.69 -13.60
N SER A 23 -20.08 -4.22 -14.71
CA SER A 23 -19.82 -3.68 -16.06
C SER A 23 -20.31 -2.23 -16.24
N THR A 24 -21.36 -1.86 -15.52
CA THR A 24 -22.06 -0.56 -15.61
C THR A 24 -21.65 0.44 -14.53
N MET A 25 -20.85 0.05 -13.54
CA MET A 25 -20.38 0.93 -12.47
C MET A 25 -19.56 2.11 -12.99
N SER A 26 -19.47 3.20 -12.24
CA SER A 26 -18.47 4.25 -12.54
C SER A 26 -17.05 3.70 -12.39
N ASP A 27 -16.04 4.43 -12.87
CA ASP A 27 -14.64 4.03 -12.68
C ASP A 27 -14.24 4.01 -11.21
N LYS A 28 -14.68 5.00 -10.44
CA LYS A 28 -14.43 5.07 -9.01
C LYS A 28 -15.10 3.92 -8.27
N ASP A 29 -16.34 3.57 -8.61
CA ASP A 29 -17.06 2.48 -7.94
C ASP A 29 -16.49 1.11 -8.27
N LEU A 30 -16.13 0.87 -9.53
CA LEU A 30 -15.45 -0.38 -9.90
C LEU A 30 -14.07 -0.47 -9.25
N PHE A 31 -13.33 0.63 -9.16
CA PHE A 31 -12.06 0.68 -8.45
C PHE A 31 -12.23 0.38 -6.96
N ARG A 32 -13.25 0.94 -6.29
CA ARG A 32 -13.58 0.63 -4.89
C ARG A 32 -13.81 -0.86 -4.68
N GLN A 33 -14.53 -1.53 -5.59
CA GLN A 33 -14.74 -2.99 -5.52
C GLN A 33 -13.42 -3.78 -5.52
N VAL A 34 -12.45 -3.37 -6.35
CA VAL A 34 -11.10 -3.98 -6.39
C VAL A 34 -10.33 -3.64 -5.11
N TYR A 35 -10.29 -2.37 -4.74
CA TYR A 35 -9.51 -1.85 -3.62
C TYR A 35 -9.91 -2.49 -2.29
N SER A 36 -11.22 -2.57 -1.98
CA SER A 36 -11.72 -3.18 -0.75
C SER A 36 -11.36 -4.66 -0.60
N ARG A 37 -11.07 -5.36 -1.71
CA ARG A 37 -10.71 -6.78 -1.70
C ARG A 37 -9.20 -7.03 -1.59
N GLN A 38 -8.36 -6.00 -1.72
CA GLN A 38 -6.91 -6.13 -1.66
C GLN A 38 -6.44 -6.69 -0.30
N ALA A 39 -6.96 -6.14 0.80
CA ALA A 39 -6.57 -6.53 2.15
C ALA A 39 -6.82 -8.01 2.48
N TYR A 40 -7.84 -8.61 1.86
CA TYR A 40 -8.26 -9.99 2.15
C TYR A 40 -7.42 -11.03 1.42
N LEU A 41 -6.89 -10.73 0.22
CA LEU A 41 -5.96 -11.64 -0.45
C LEU A 41 -4.59 -11.69 0.22
N GLY A 42 -4.21 -10.64 0.96
CA GLY A 42 -2.99 -10.59 1.77
C GLY A 42 -3.03 -11.45 3.04
N GLY A 43 -4.17 -12.08 3.36
CA GLY A 43 -4.34 -12.92 4.55
C GLY A 43 -4.51 -12.14 5.87
N VAL A 44 -4.80 -10.83 5.80
CA VAL A 44 -4.98 -9.94 6.97
C VAL A 44 -6.46 -9.84 7.39
N GLY A 45 -7.34 -10.67 6.81
CA GLY A 45 -8.77 -10.67 7.15
C GLY A 45 -9.07 -11.36 8.48
N SER A 46 -10.06 -10.81 9.21
CA SER A 46 -10.71 -11.48 10.33
C SER A 46 -11.31 -12.82 9.87
N TYR A 47 -10.94 -13.91 10.56
CA TYR A 47 -11.31 -15.31 10.31
C TYR A 47 -12.84 -15.62 10.30
N ASP A 48 -13.70 -14.63 10.47
CA ASP A 48 -15.16 -14.79 10.64
C ASP A 48 -15.98 -14.24 9.46
N SER A 49 -15.35 -13.97 8.32
CA SER A 49 -15.99 -13.35 7.14
C SER A 49 -15.83 -14.15 5.84
N SER A 50 -15.66 -15.48 5.96
CA SER A 50 -15.35 -16.41 4.85
C SER A 50 -16.20 -16.22 3.58
N THR A 51 -17.47 -15.86 3.73
CA THR A 51 -18.46 -15.71 2.66
C THR A 51 -18.88 -14.26 2.40
N TYR A 52 -18.37 -13.28 3.16
CA TYR A 52 -18.86 -11.90 3.12
C TYR A 52 -18.93 -11.34 1.69
N PHE A 53 -17.83 -11.36 0.93
CA PHE A 53 -17.85 -10.87 -0.44
C PHE A 53 -18.76 -11.67 -1.38
N LEU A 54 -18.92 -12.97 -1.14
CA LEU A 54 -19.78 -13.85 -1.94
C LEU A 54 -21.27 -13.58 -1.65
N GLU A 55 -21.60 -13.18 -0.42
CA GLU A 55 -22.94 -12.81 -0.01
C GLU A 55 -23.41 -11.55 -0.74
N TYR A 56 -22.56 -10.52 -0.77
CA TYR A 56 -22.89 -9.20 -1.28
C TYR A 56 -22.54 -8.99 -2.77
N GLY A 57 -21.53 -9.68 -3.29
CA GLY A 57 -21.05 -9.51 -4.66
C GLY A 57 -20.68 -8.05 -4.96
N GLU A 58 -21.37 -7.44 -5.92
CA GLU A 58 -21.21 -6.03 -6.28
C GLU A 58 -21.84 -5.04 -5.29
N LEU A 59 -22.80 -5.48 -4.49
CA LEU A 59 -23.49 -4.67 -3.48
C LEU A 59 -22.76 -4.72 -2.15
N LEU A 60 -21.43 -4.61 -2.20
CA LEU A 60 -20.58 -4.67 -1.02
C LEU A 60 -20.90 -3.48 -0.10
N PRO A 61 -21.33 -3.73 1.16
CA PRO A 61 -21.43 -2.66 2.15
C PRO A 61 -20.06 -2.06 2.37
N GLN A 62 -19.94 -0.73 2.36
CA GLN A 62 -18.70 -0.04 2.74
C GLN A 62 -18.40 -0.36 4.23
N PRO A 63 -17.27 -1.01 4.56
CA PRO A 63 -16.88 -1.21 5.95
C PRO A 63 -16.67 0.14 6.64
N PHE A 64 -17.26 0.31 7.83
CA PHE A 64 -17.20 1.58 8.58
C PHE A 64 -15.78 2.02 8.95
N ASP A 65 -14.80 1.11 8.96
CA ASP A 65 -13.39 1.37 9.28
C ASP A 65 -12.50 1.54 8.02
N SER A 66 -13.07 1.43 6.81
CA SER A 66 -12.31 1.48 5.57
C SER A 66 -12.30 2.87 4.93
N ARG A 67 -11.12 3.48 4.79
CA ARG A 67 -11.02 4.79 4.13
C ARG A 67 -11.34 4.67 2.63
N ASP A 68 -12.23 5.53 2.15
CA ASP A 68 -12.54 5.62 0.72
C ASP A 68 -11.27 6.02 -0.06
N PRO A 69 -10.83 5.27 -1.10
CA PRO A 69 -9.61 5.59 -1.86
C PRO A 69 -9.64 6.97 -2.55
N PHE A 70 -10.82 7.58 -2.67
CA PHE A 70 -11.01 8.89 -3.29
C PHE A 70 -11.42 9.97 -2.28
N ASP A 71 -11.54 9.64 -0.99
CA ASP A 71 -12.01 10.53 0.08
C ASP A 71 -13.35 11.24 -0.25
N GLU A 72 -14.24 10.61 -1.04
CA GLU A 72 -15.51 11.22 -1.48
C GLU A 72 -16.70 10.92 -0.55
N PHE A 73 -16.58 9.87 0.24
CA PHE A 73 -17.61 9.47 1.19
C PHE A 73 -17.16 9.78 2.62
N ASP A 74 -17.89 10.66 3.29
CA ASP A 74 -17.80 10.83 4.73
C ASP A 74 -18.62 9.72 5.40
N MET A 75 -17.94 8.70 5.90
CA MET A 75 -18.62 7.59 6.57
C MET A 75 -18.96 7.99 8.00
N SER A 76 -20.26 8.10 8.28
CA SER A 76 -20.72 8.20 9.65
C SER A 76 -20.41 6.90 10.39
N MET A 77 -19.50 6.97 11.38
CA MET A 77 -19.23 5.83 12.26
C MET A 77 -20.51 5.43 13.01
N PRO A 78 -20.80 4.12 13.15
CA PRO A 78 -21.94 3.64 13.93
C PRO A 78 -21.75 3.98 15.43
N GLU A 79 -22.83 4.05 16.21
CA GLU A 79 -22.76 4.49 17.62
C GLU A 79 -21.86 3.55 18.45
N GLU A 80 -21.92 2.25 18.14
CA GLU A 80 -21.14 1.20 18.79
C GLU A 80 -19.62 1.43 18.69
N TYR A 81 -19.16 2.06 17.59
CA TYR A 81 -17.75 2.44 17.44
C TYR A 81 -17.35 3.50 18.46
N TYR A 82 -18.21 4.49 18.69
CA TYR A 82 -17.95 5.52 19.69
C TYR A 82 -17.97 4.93 21.10
N ASP A 83 -18.94 4.06 21.41
CA ASP A 83 -19.04 3.41 22.71
C ASP A 83 -17.78 2.59 23.03
N PHE A 84 -17.28 1.78 22.07
CA PHE A 84 -16.05 1.02 22.23
C PHE A 84 -14.83 1.91 22.52
N ASN A 85 -14.77 3.08 21.89
CA ASN A 85 -13.66 4.02 22.04
C ASN A 85 -13.84 5.04 23.17
N GLY A 86 -14.83 4.84 24.06
CA GLY A 86 -15.06 5.66 25.25
C GLY A 86 -15.87 6.94 24.99
N GLY A 87 -16.71 6.93 23.96
CA GLY A 87 -17.72 7.94 23.65
C GLY A 87 -17.29 9.00 22.63
N ARG A 88 -18.28 9.66 22.03
CA ARG A 88 -18.10 10.73 21.02
C ARG A 88 -17.21 11.87 21.49
N GLU A 89 -17.37 12.31 22.74
CA GLU A 89 -16.60 13.42 23.30
C GLU A 89 -15.11 13.08 23.42
N ARG A 90 -14.77 11.87 23.90
CA ARG A 90 -13.39 11.41 24.00
C ARG A 90 -12.73 11.33 22.63
N LEU A 91 -13.41 10.73 21.66
CA LEU A 91 -12.92 10.63 20.29
C LEU A 91 -12.77 12.01 19.63
N ALA A 92 -13.74 12.92 19.82
CA ALA A 92 -13.63 14.29 19.31
C ALA A 92 -12.44 15.03 19.92
N ASN A 93 -12.21 14.90 21.23
CA ASN A 93 -11.05 15.48 21.91
C ASN A 93 -9.73 14.86 21.43
N TYR A 94 -9.70 13.54 21.19
CA TYR A 94 -8.55 12.85 20.62
C TYR A 94 -8.26 13.33 19.19
N GLN A 95 -9.28 13.39 18.33
CA GLN A 95 -9.16 13.81 16.94
C GLN A 95 -8.73 15.27 16.81
N LYS A 96 -9.25 16.16 17.69
CA LYS A 96 -8.83 17.57 17.76
C LYS A 96 -7.31 17.72 17.98
N ASN A 97 -6.71 16.85 18.78
CA ASN A 97 -5.25 16.85 18.99
C ASN A 97 -4.50 16.33 17.75
N ILE A 98 -5.06 15.39 17.00
CA ILE A 98 -4.48 14.87 15.76
C ILE A 98 -4.55 15.92 14.64
N ASP A 99 -5.70 16.53 14.42
CA ASP A 99 -5.92 17.45 13.30
C ASP A 99 -5.03 18.68 13.38
N THR A 100 -4.75 19.18 14.59
CA THR A 100 -3.85 20.32 14.81
C THR A 100 -2.37 20.03 14.51
N SER A 101 -2.00 18.75 14.35
CA SER A 101 -0.62 18.32 14.10
C SER A 101 -0.26 18.17 12.61
N ARG A 102 -1.24 18.10 11.70
CA ARG A 102 -1.04 17.88 10.25
C ARG A 102 -0.82 19.18 9.47
N ARG A 103 0.27 19.88 9.79
CA ARG A 103 0.55 21.23 9.23
C ARG A 103 0.96 21.25 7.76
N ILE A 104 1.37 20.11 7.20
CA ILE A 104 1.74 19.97 5.79
C ILE A 104 1.10 18.72 5.19
N THR A 105 0.81 18.77 3.89
CA THR A 105 0.24 17.64 3.14
C THR A 105 1.32 16.63 2.79
N ASN A 106 0.96 15.35 2.82
CA ASN A 106 1.82 14.22 2.43
C ASN A 106 1.31 13.59 1.11
N GLY A 107 2.20 12.88 0.40
CA GLY A 107 1.88 12.02 -0.73
C GLY A 107 2.24 10.56 -0.45
N TYR A 108 1.92 9.64 -1.38
CA TYR A 108 2.09 8.19 -1.22
C TYR A 108 3.46 7.75 -0.66
N GLY A 109 4.54 8.40 -1.09
CA GLY A 109 5.89 8.18 -0.57
C GLY A 109 6.61 9.45 -0.13
N LEU A 110 5.87 10.55 0.07
CA LEU A 110 6.44 11.86 0.40
C LEU A 110 5.82 12.36 1.70
N HIS A 111 6.65 12.45 2.73
CA HIS A 111 6.22 12.83 4.07
C HIS A 111 7.22 13.82 4.65
N GLY A 112 6.73 14.74 5.47
CA GLY A 112 7.63 15.54 6.30
C GLY A 112 8.36 14.69 7.34
N VAL A 113 9.51 15.17 7.80
CA VAL A 113 10.22 14.57 8.93
C VAL A 113 9.35 14.66 10.18
N THR A 114 9.07 13.51 10.77
CA THR A 114 8.21 13.40 11.96
C THR A 114 9.03 13.54 13.24
N ARG A 115 8.37 13.96 14.34
CA ARG A 115 9.01 13.96 15.67
C ARG A 115 9.48 12.56 16.09
N HIS A 116 8.76 11.52 15.66
CA HIS A 116 9.14 10.13 15.91
C HIS A 116 10.47 9.79 15.23
N GLN A 117 10.64 10.16 13.95
CA GLN A 117 11.91 9.98 13.24
C GLN A 117 13.05 10.74 13.91
N VAL A 118 12.84 12.00 14.32
CA VAL A 118 13.87 12.77 15.03
C VAL A 118 14.27 12.09 16.35
N SER A 119 13.28 11.63 17.14
CA SER A 119 13.53 10.92 18.40
C SER A 119 14.34 9.65 18.15
N PHE A 120 13.94 8.87 17.15
CA PHE A 120 14.65 7.66 16.77
C PHE A 120 16.11 7.94 16.37
N LEU A 121 16.33 8.93 15.49
CA LEU A 121 17.68 9.33 15.08
C LEU A 121 18.53 9.82 16.25
N SER A 122 17.94 10.52 17.22
CA SER A 122 18.68 11.01 18.40
C SER A 122 19.18 9.92 19.33
N GLU A 123 18.56 8.73 19.29
CA GLU A 123 18.94 7.55 20.08
C GLU A 123 19.67 6.49 19.22
N SER A 124 19.86 6.77 17.94
CA SER A 124 20.50 5.86 16.99
C SER A 124 22.01 5.97 17.01
N ASN A 125 22.67 4.90 16.58
CA ASN A 125 24.11 4.85 16.34
C ASN A 125 24.39 4.68 14.85
N ASP A 126 25.59 5.07 14.43
CA ASP A 126 26.06 4.83 13.06
C ASP A 126 26.11 3.32 12.80
N THR A 127 25.48 2.88 11.71
CA THR A 127 25.46 1.49 11.27
C THR A 127 26.53 1.22 10.21
N ASN A 128 27.02 2.25 9.52
CA ASN A 128 28.05 2.17 8.50
C ASN A 128 29.09 3.29 8.66
N GLY A 129 30.24 3.16 7.99
CA GLY A 129 31.30 4.19 7.97
C GLY A 129 32.35 4.04 9.08
N SER A 130 33.12 5.10 9.33
CA SER A 130 34.25 5.07 10.28
C SER A 130 33.83 5.20 11.76
N ARG A 131 32.58 5.59 12.01
CA ARG A 131 32.01 5.82 13.36
C ARG A 131 31.03 4.72 13.78
N VAL A 132 31.03 3.56 13.11
CA VAL A 132 30.13 2.44 13.41
C VAL A 132 30.06 2.14 14.90
N GLY A 133 28.84 2.08 15.43
CA GLY A 133 28.56 1.81 16.84
C GLY A 133 28.57 3.04 17.74
N MET A 134 29.05 4.19 17.28
CA MET A 134 29.00 5.46 18.00
C MET A 134 27.64 6.14 17.84
N PRO A 135 27.21 7.00 18.78
CA PRO A 135 26.00 7.80 18.62
C PRO A 135 25.99 8.61 17.33
N LEU A 136 24.84 8.64 16.65
CA LEU A 136 24.65 9.41 15.42
C LEU A 136 24.90 10.90 15.65
N ILE A 137 24.46 11.40 16.81
CA ILE A 137 24.69 12.77 17.24
C ILE A 137 26.11 12.88 17.79
N ILE A 138 26.93 13.70 17.15
CA ILE A 138 28.24 14.12 17.65
C ILE A 138 27.99 15.18 18.72
N ASP A 139 28.29 14.86 19.98
CA ASP A 139 28.16 15.82 21.08
C ASP A 139 29.37 16.76 21.17
N ASN A 140 29.28 17.74 22.07
CA ASN A 140 30.33 18.74 22.25
C ASN A 140 31.63 18.12 22.80
N GLU A 141 31.56 17.01 23.53
CA GLU A 141 32.74 16.37 24.11
C GLU A 141 33.54 15.70 22.99
N GLU A 142 32.90 14.84 22.18
CA GLU A 142 33.53 14.23 20.99
C GLU A 142 34.05 15.32 20.04
N PHE A 143 33.27 16.37 19.81
CA PHE A 143 33.67 17.47 18.95
C PHE A 143 34.97 18.15 19.44
N ASN A 144 35.03 18.49 20.74
CA ASN A 144 36.20 19.15 21.31
C ASN A 144 37.42 18.22 21.36
N GLU A 145 37.23 16.95 21.71
CA GLU A 145 38.33 15.96 21.71
C GLU A 145 39.02 15.86 20.35
N VAL A 146 38.25 15.84 19.25
CA VAL A 146 38.84 15.77 17.91
C VAL A 146 39.57 17.07 17.56
N LEU A 147 39.04 18.23 17.94
CA LEU A 147 39.74 19.50 17.71
C LEU A 147 41.05 19.60 18.51
N GLU A 148 41.04 19.18 19.78
CA GLU A 148 42.22 19.20 20.64
C GLU A 148 43.28 18.17 20.22
N SER A 149 42.89 17.14 19.47
CA SER A 149 43.79 16.09 18.99
C SER A 149 44.75 16.52 17.86
N GLY A 150 44.55 17.69 17.25
CA GLY A 150 45.45 18.27 16.24
C GLY A 150 44.70 18.97 15.09
N ASP A 151 45.26 20.09 14.60
CA ASP A 151 44.67 20.91 13.52
C ASP A 151 44.41 20.08 12.24
N GLU A 152 45.22 19.05 11.98
CA GLU A 152 45.03 18.13 10.85
C GLU A 152 43.70 17.37 10.89
N ASN A 153 43.09 17.23 12.08
CA ASN A 153 41.83 16.51 12.28
C ASN A 153 40.59 17.40 12.12
N HIS A 154 40.74 18.70 11.86
CA HIS A 154 39.60 19.57 11.59
C HIS A 154 38.82 19.12 10.34
N GLY A 155 39.52 18.60 9.33
CA GLY A 155 38.90 18.02 8.13
C GLY A 155 38.07 16.76 8.45
N LEU A 156 38.47 15.99 9.47
CA LEU A 156 37.74 14.82 9.93
C LEU A 156 36.40 15.20 10.55
N ILE A 157 36.34 16.28 11.35
CA ILE A 157 35.08 16.82 11.87
C ILE A 157 34.14 17.22 10.74
N MET A 158 34.64 17.95 9.74
CA MET A 158 33.80 18.37 8.62
C MET A 158 33.27 17.19 7.82
N ALA A 159 34.09 16.16 7.59
CA ALA A 159 33.63 14.93 6.94
C ALA A 159 32.49 14.28 7.74
N ARG A 160 32.66 14.07 9.05
CA ARG A 160 31.64 13.48 9.93
C ARG A 160 30.34 14.30 9.96
N MET A 161 30.44 15.63 10.01
CA MET A 161 29.28 16.52 10.07
C MET A 161 28.53 16.66 8.75
N THR A 162 29.19 16.33 7.63
CA THR A 162 28.59 16.40 6.27
C THR A 162 28.24 15.04 5.71
N ASP A 163 28.47 13.96 6.46
CA ASP A 163 28.04 12.62 6.08
C ASP A 163 26.52 12.58 5.91
N SER A 164 26.10 11.88 4.86
CA SER A 164 24.68 11.65 4.61
C SER A 164 24.14 10.67 5.65
N ILE A 165 23.14 11.11 6.44
CA ILE A 165 22.45 10.26 7.42
C ILE A 165 21.99 8.95 6.78
N SER A 166 21.52 9.00 5.54
CA SER A 166 21.05 7.83 4.78
C SER A 166 22.12 6.83 4.39
N MET A 167 23.40 7.22 4.43
CA MET A 167 24.53 6.34 4.13
C MET A 167 25.14 5.73 5.39
N ILE A 168 24.98 6.39 6.55
CA ILE A 168 25.52 5.95 7.84
C ILE A 168 24.46 5.30 8.72
N THR A 169 23.18 5.38 8.36
CA THR A 169 22.06 4.68 9.02
C THR A 169 21.32 3.77 8.05
N ASN A 170 20.40 2.95 8.56
CA ASN A 170 19.51 2.13 7.74
C ASN A 170 18.13 2.81 7.50
N GLU A 171 18.00 4.10 7.85
CA GLU A 171 16.71 4.82 7.92
C GLU A 171 16.37 5.56 6.62
N GLY A 172 16.36 4.83 5.50
CA GLY A 172 15.93 5.36 4.20
C GLY A 172 16.62 6.67 3.76
N LEU A 173 16.07 7.34 2.75
CA LEU A 173 16.63 8.59 2.22
C LEU A 173 16.04 9.82 2.94
N LEU A 174 16.89 10.62 3.62
CA LEU A 174 16.55 11.90 4.23
C LEU A 174 17.15 13.04 3.39
N LEU A 175 16.30 13.97 2.96
CA LEU A 175 16.67 15.05 2.04
C LEU A 175 16.33 16.40 2.62
N THR A 176 17.18 17.38 2.31
CA THR A 176 16.82 18.81 2.40
C THR A 176 16.38 19.27 1.02
N VAL A 177 15.20 19.86 0.93
CA VAL A 177 14.63 20.39 -0.33
C VAL A 177 14.41 21.89 -0.18
N ASP A 178 15.07 22.67 -1.03
CA ASP A 178 14.89 24.12 -1.07
C ASP A 178 13.67 24.47 -1.94
N LEU A 179 12.57 24.85 -1.29
CA LEU A 179 11.31 25.22 -1.95
C LEU A 179 11.34 26.59 -2.63
N THR A 180 12.46 27.32 -2.55
CA THR A 180 12.64 28.56 -3.34
C THR A 180 13.07 28.29 -4.78
N ILE A 181 13.48 27.05 -5.07
CA ILE A 181 13.89 26.60 -6.41
C ILE A 181 12.64 26.28 -7.26
N PRO A 182 12.61 26.65 -8.56
CA PRO A 182 11.50 26.33 -9.45
C PRO A 182 11.15 24.83 -9.52
N ASP A 183 9.84 24.54 -9.53
CA ASP A 183 9.29 23.18 -9.56
C ASP A 183 9.88 22.30 -10.68
N GLU A 184 10.05 22.84 -11.88
CA GLU A 184 10.59 22.10 -13.03
C GLU A 184 12.02 21.61 -12.78
N LEU A 185 12.86 22.45 -12.14
CA LEU A 185 14.24 22.09 -11.81
C LEU A 185 14.27 21.03 -10.70
N LEU A 186 13.46 21.20 -9.66
CA LEU A 186 13.33 20.22 -8.59
C LEU A 186 12.89 18.86 -9.16
N VAL A 187 11.82 18.83 -9.97
CA VAL A 187 11.30 17.59 -10.56
C VAL A 187 12.34 16.91 -11.47
N ASP A 188 13.09 17.69 -12.26
CA ASP A 188 14.12 17.14 -13.14
C ASP A 188 15.31 16.57 -12.37
N ASP A 189 15.76 17.24 -11.31
CA ASP A 189 16.84 16.74 -10.46
C ASP A 189 16.39 15.49 -9.68
N PHE A 190 15.17 15.49 -9.13
CA PHE A 190 14.60 14.29 -8.51
C PHE A 190 14.55 13.11 -9.49
N LYS A 191 14.08 13.31 -10.73
CA LYS A 191 14.05 12.23 -11.74
C LYS A 191 15.44 11.68 -12.04
N LYS A 192 16.45 12.54 -12.15
CA LYS A 192 17.85 12.13 -12.43
C LYS A 192 18.47 11.40 -11.24
N LEU A 193 18.22 11.87 -10.01
CA LEU A 193 18.88 11.39 -8.80
C LEU A 193 18.23 10.15 -8.19
N LEU A 194 16.91 9.98 -8.31
CA LEU A 194 16.20 8.80 -7.79
C LEU A 194 16.83 7.44 -8.15
N PRO A 195 17.21 7.14 -9.40
CA PRO A 195 17.88 5.87 -9.72
C PRO A 195 19.30 5.77 -9.12
N ILE A 196 19.99 6.90 -8.94
CA ILE A 196 21.33 6.95 -8.37
C ILE A 196 21.26 6.66 -6.87
N TRP A 197 20.41 7.39 -6.13
CA TRP A 197 20.23 7.21 -4.69
C TRP A 197 19.78 5.80 -4.32
N ARG A 198 18.86 5.22 -5.11
CA ARG A 198 18.44 3.82 -4.93
C ARG A 198 19.61 2.85 -5.02
N LYS A 199 20.50 3.04 -6.00
CA LYS A 199 21.70 2.21 -6.14
C LYS A 199 22.68 2.42 -4.99
N GLU A 200 22.87 3.66 -4.55
CA GLU A 200 23.80 4.01 -3.46
C GLU A 200 23.37 3.41 -2.11
N ILE A 201 22.06 3.43 -1.83
CA ILE A 201 21.49 2.91 -0.57
C ILE A 201 21.15 1.41 -0.67
N GLY A 202 21.25 0.82 -1.87
CA GLY A 202 20.96 -0.61 -2.09
C GLY A 202 19.47 -0.96 -2.12
N ILE A 203 18.61 -0.01 -2.50
CA ILE A 203 17.16 -0.21 -2.64
C ILE A 203 16.83 -0.51 -4.10
N GLU A 204 16.17 -1.65 -4.35
CA GLU A 204 15.66 -1.96 -5.70
C GLU A 204 14.48 -1.06 -6.07
N SER A 205 14.43 -0.59 -7.32
CA SER A 205 13.28 0.16 -7.81
C SER A 205 12.06 -0.75 -7.92
N VAL A 206 10.95 -0.36 -7.29
CA VAL A 206 9.68 -1.05 -7.48
C VAL A 206 9.16 -0.76 -8.89
N ASN A 207 8.95 -1.82 -9.68
CA ASN A 207 8.36 -1.71 -11.01
C ASN A 207 6.84 -1.81 -10.90
N VAL A 208 6.14 -0.82 -11.45
CA VAL A 208 4.68 -0.89 -11.57
C VAL A 208 4.32 -2.01 -12.56
N PRO A 209 3.59 -3.05 -12.17
CA PRO A 209 3.34 -4.22 -13.02
C PRO A 209 2.57 -3.93 -14.31
N PHE A 210 1.88 -2.79 -14.40
CA PHE A 210 1.03 -2.40 -15.53
C PHE A 210 1.47 -1.11 -16.22
N ASN A 211 1.74 -1.21 -17.51
CA ASN A 211 1.90 -0.06 -18.41
C ASN A 211 0.58 0.36 -19.09
N ASN A 212 -0.50 -0.41 -18.95
CA ASN A 212 -1.80 -0.11 -19.57
C ASN A 212 -2.57 0.98 -18.81
N SER A 213 -3.47 1.70 -19.49
CA SER A 213 -4.42 2.64 -18.88
C SER A 213 -5.53 1.91 -18.11
N TRP A 214 -6.21 2.64 -17.22
CA TRP A 214 -7.37 2.16 -16.48
C TRP A 214 -8.46 1.61 -17.40
N ASP A 215 -8.77 2.27 -18.53
CA ASP A 215 -9.79 1.79 -19.49
C ASP A 215 -9.54 0.37 -20.00
N VAL A 216 -8.27 0.00 -20.21
CA VAL A 216 -7.89 -1.36 -20.63
C VAL A 216 -8.06 -2.34 -19.47
N ILE A 217 -7.70 -1.91 -18.26
CA ILE A 217 -7.71 -2.74 -17.06
C ILE A 217 -9.13 -2.98 -16.57
N ARG A 218 -9.98 -1.95 -16.57
CA ARG A 218 -11.43 -2.03 -16.36
C ARG A 218 -12.08 -3.09 -17.24
N ARG A 219 -11.82 -3.06 -18.55
CA ARG A 219 -12.37 -4.07 -19.48
C ARG A 219 -11.93 -5.48 -19.09
N LYS A 220 -10.65 -5.66 -18.77
CA LYS A 220 -10.14 -6.97 -18.29
C LYS A 220 -10.77 -7.40 -16.96
N ILE A 221 -11.02 -6.47 -16.02
CA ILE A 221 -11.69 -6.76 -14.75
C ILE A 221 -13.06 -7.40 -15.00
N VAL A 222 -13.83 -6.83 -15.93
CA VAL A 222 -15.15 -7.31 -16.32
C VAL A 222 -15.05 -8.59 -17.15
N ASP A 223 -14.33 -8.57 -18.27
CA ASP A 223 -14.26 -9.68 -19.23
C ASP A 223 -13.69 -10.97 -18.62
N TYR A 224 -12.83 -10.83 -17.60
CA TYR A 224 -12.17 -11.96 -16.95
C TYR A 224 -12.83 -12.34 -15.63
N ASN A 225 -13.98 -11.74 -15.28
CA ASN A 225 -14.70 -12.04 -14.03
C ASN A 225 -13.76 -11.97 -12.82
N ILE A 226 -12.98 -10.89 -12.74
CA ILE A 226 -11.89 -10.74 -11.76
C ILE A 226 -12.41 -10.64 -10.33
N ILE A 227 -13.47 -9.84 -10.10
CA ILE A 227 -14.07 -9.70 -8.78
C ILE A 227 -14.61 -11.03 -8.24
N PRO A 228 -15.47 -11.78 -8.95
CA PRO A 228 -15.93 -13.08 -8.47
C PRO A 228 -14.80 -14.12 -8.35
N TYR A 229 -13.74 -14.02 -9.17
CA TYR A 229 -12.54 -14.84 -8.98
C TYR A 229 -11.85 -14.52 -7.64
N ILE A 230 -11.64 -13.23 -7.33
CA ILE A 230 -11.02 -12.78 -6.09
C ILE A 230 -11.83 -13.26 -4.88
N ASP A 231 -13.16 -13.16 -4.93
CA ASP A 231 -14.03 -13.57 -3.82
C ASP A 231 -13.94 -15.08 -3.56
N LEU A 232 -13.88 -15.89 -4.61
CA LEU A 232 -13.65 -17.33 -4.49
C LEU A 232 -12.25 -17.64 -3.93
N MET A 233 -11.23 -16.86 -4.28
CA MET A 233 -9.87 -17.03 -3.73
C MET A 233 -9.83 -16.66 -2.24
N ALA A 234 -10.44 -15.53 -1.85
CA ALA A 234 -10.55 -15.11 -0.46
C ALA A 234 -11.26 -16.18 0.39
N TRP A 235 -12.40 -16.70 -0.07
CA TRP A 235 -13.09 -17.80 0.58
C TRP A 235 -12.21 -19.06 0.70
N SER A 236 -11.44 -19.40 -0.35
CA SER A 236 -10.59 -20.60 -0.34
C SER A 236 -9.44 -20.50 0.67
N ILE A 237 -8.88 -19.31 0.83
CA ILE A 237 -7.82 -19.01 1.82
C ILE A 237 -8.38 -19.22 3.22
N ASP A 238 -9.53 -18.59 3.52
CA ASP A 238 -10.14 -18.64 4.85
C ASP A 238 -10.63 -20.07 5.21
N SER A 239 -11.25 -20.74 4.23
CA SER A 239 -11.68 -22.14 4.35
C SER A 239 -10.54 -23.16 4.30
N ARG A 240 -9.27 -22.71 4.16
CA ARG A 240 -8.07 -23.55 4.04
C ARG A 240 -8.25 -24.66 3.00
N CYS A 241 -8.82 -24.31 1.84
CA CYS A 241 -9.06 -25.21 0.73
C CYS A 241 -8.48 -24.66 -0.57
N THR A 242 -8.29 -25.52 -1.57
CA THR A 242 -7.86 -25.11 -2.92
C THR A 242 -9.00 -25.37 -3.88
N ILE A 243 -9.25 -24.44 -4.80
CA ILE A 243 -10.24 -24.63 -5.87
C ILE A 243 -9.51 -25.08 -7.13
N SER A 244 -9.96 -26.17 -7.75
CA SER A 244 -9.37 -26.61 -9.01
C SER A 244 -9.66 -25.61 -10.13
N GLN A 245 -8.72 -25.46 -11.06
CA GLN A 245 -8.86 -24.54 -12.19
C GLN A 245 -10.09 -24.86 -13.06
N GLY A 246 -10.44 -26.14 -13.19
CA GLY A 246 -11.65 -26.56 -13.89
C GLY A 246 -12.93 -26.07 -13.21
N VAL A 247 -13.00 -26.14 -11.87
CA VAL A 247 -14.13 -25.60 -11.10
C VAL A 247 -14.23 -24.08 -11.26
N LEU A 248 -13.10 -23.36 -11.19
CA LEU A 248 -13.09 -21.91 -11.42
C LEU A 248 -13.58 -21.55 -12.82
N ALA A 249 -13.11 -22.26 -13.85
CA ALA A 249 -13.53 -22.02 -15.23
C ALA A 249 -15.04 -22.18 -15.40
N VAL A 250 -15.64 -23.29 -14.97
CA VAL A 250 -17.10 -23.52 -15.15
C VAL A 250 -17.98 -22.69 -14.20
N SER A 251 -17.40 -22.14 -13.14
CA SER A 251 -18.11 -21.26 -12.20
C SER A 251 -18.11 -19.79 -12.66
N LEU A 252 -17.01 -19.34 -13.26
CA LEU A 252 -16.85 -17.96 -13.74
C LEU A 252 -17.29 -17.80 -15.20
N PHE A 253 -17.20 -18.86 -16.01
CA PHE A 253 -17.51 -18.85 -17.44
C PHE A 253 -18.46 -20.02 -17.77
N PRO A 254 -19.72 -19.95 -17.33
CA PRO A 254 -20.67 -21.05 -17.45
C PRO A 254 -21.01 -21.39 -18.91
N SER A 255 -20.79 -20.48 -19.86
CA SER A 255 -20.96 -20.73 -21.30
C SER A 255 -19.70 -21.28 -21.97
N GLY A 256 -18.61 -21.48 -21.23
CA GLY A 256 -17.35 -22.01 -21.77
C GLY A 256 -16.47 -20.98 -22.47
N GLU A 257 -16.64 -19.69 -22.19
CA GLU A 257 -15.87 -18.60 -22.80
C GLU A 257 -14.37 -18.66 -22.46
N LYS A 258 -14.03 -19.28 -21.32
CA LYS A 258 -12.66 -19.55 -20.88
C LYS A 258 -12.58 -20.89 -20.16
N ASP A 259 -11.42 -21.52 -20.27
CA ASP A 259 -11.14 -22.83 -19.70
C ASP A 259 -10.15 -22.76 -18.52
N ALA A 260 -9.80 -23.93 -17.98
CA ALA A 260 -8.85 -24.05 -16.87
C ALA A 260 -7.46 -23.47 -17.20
N PHE A 261 -7.05 -23.50 -18.47
CA PHE A 261 -5.77 -22.96 -18.92
C PHE A 261 -5.79 -21.42 -18.86
N ALA A 262 -6.88 -20.79 -19.30
CA ALA A 262 -7.07 -19.35 -19.19
C ALA A 262 -7.06 -18.87 -17.72
N ILE A 263 -7.63 -19.65 -16.79
CA ILE A 263 -7.56 -19.31 -15.36
C ILE A 263 -6.10 -19.25 -14.88
N ALA A 264 -5.32 -20.30 -15.18
CA ALA A 264 -3.95 -20.43 -14.68
C ALA A 264 -2.97 -19.45 -15.34
N GLN A 265 -3.07 -19.24 -16.66
CA GLN A 265 -2.09 -18.49 -17.44
C GLN A 265 -2.45 -17.02 -17.66
N THR A 266 -3.72 -16.66 -17.51
CA THR A 266 -4.19 -15.28 -17.78
C THR A 266 -4.80 -14.64 -16.55
N ILE A 267 -5.79 -15.28 -15.94
CA ILE A 267 -6.60 -14.64 -14.88
C ILE A 267 -5.80 -14.52 -13.59
N LYS A 268 -5.24 -15.63 -13.09
CA LYS A 268 -4.44 -15.59 -11.87
C LYS A 268 -3.27 -14.59 -11.96
N PRO A 269 -2.40 -14.63 -12.99
CA PRO A 269 -1.30 -13.68 -13.09
C PRO A 269 -1.77 -12.22 -13.24
N PHE A 270 -2.94 -12.00 -13.85
CA PHE A 270 -3.54 -10.66 -13.92
C PHE A 270 -3.96 -10.17 -12.53
N VAL A 271 -4.62 -11.02 -11.73
CA VAL A 271 -5.01 -10.68 -10.34
C VAL A 271 -3.79 -10.42 -9.48
N ASP A 272 -2.78 -11.29 -9.54
CA ASP A 272 -1.54 -11.12 -8.77
C ASP A 272 -0.88 -9.75 -9.06
N LYS A 273 -0.92 -9.29 -10.32
CA LYS A 273 -0.42 -7.97 -10.72
C LYS A 273 -1.36 -6.83 -10.34
N LEU A 274 -2.68 -7.03 -10.41
CA LEU A 274 -3.68 -6.00 -10.12
C LEU A 274 -3.70 -5.65 -8.65
N MET A 275 -3.57 -6.65 -7.79
CA MET A 275 -3.68 -6.53 -6.33
C MET A 275 -2.39 -6.03 -5.67
N ASN A 276 -1.36 -5.71 -6.46
CA ASN A 276 -0.17 -5.03 -6.01
C ASN A 276 -0.46 -3.54 -5.70
N GLU A 277 0.11 -3.02 -4.61
CA GLU A 277 -0.19 -1.66 -4.12
C GLU A 277 0.17 -0.58 -5.16
N GLU A 278 1.29 -0.72 -5.85
CA GLU A 278 1.74 0.24 -6.87
C GLU A 278 0.82 0.24 -8.10
N SER A 279 0.26 -0.92 -8.48
CA SER A 279 -0.77 -1.00 -9.51
C SER A 279 -2.02 -0.22 -9.09
N LEU A 280 -2.53 -0.45 -7.88
CA LEU A 280 -3.73 0.22 -7.41
C LEU A 280 -3.52 1.73 -7.25
N GLU A 281 -2.39 2.16 -6.69
CA GLU A 281 -2.04 3.58 -6.56
C GLU A 281 -1.94 4.26 -7.94
N LYS A 282 -1.35 3.58 -8.94
CA LYS A 282 -1.31 4.09 -10.31
C LYS A 282 -2.72 4.32 -10.86
N PHE A 283 -3.62 3.35 -10.75
CA PHE A 283 -4.97 3.48 -11.30
C PHE A 283 -5.82 4.48 -10.51
N ARG A 284 -5.69 4.52 -9.19
CA ARG A 284 -6.33 5.53 -8.34
C ARG A 284 -6.01 6.94 -8.83
N ARG A 285 -4.72 7.23 -9.08
CA ARG A 285 -4.28 8.52 -9.62
C ARG A 285 -4.78 8.81 -11.03
N GLU A 286 -4.92 7.78 -11.86
CA GLU A 286 -5.43 7.94 -13.23
C GLU A 286 -6.91 8.34 -13.22
N ILE A 287 -7.70 7.73 -12.32
CA ILE A 287 -9.14 7.98 -12.15
C ILE A 287 -9.41 9.32 -11.43
N SER A 288 -8.51 9.75 -10.55
CA SER A 288 -8.65 11.01 -9.81
C SER A 288 -8.30 12.28 -10.60
N LYS A 289 -7.82 12.15 -11.84
CA LYS A 289 -7.56 13.29 -12.74
C LYS A 289 -8.84 13.79 -13.37
#